data_AF-A0A350NPB9-F1
#
_entry.id   AF-A0A350NPB9-F1
#
_cell.length_a   1.000
_cell.length_b   1.000
_cell.length_c   1.000
_cell.angle_alpha   90.00
_cell.angle_beta   90.00
_cell.angle_gamma   90.00
#
_symmetry.space_group_name_H-M   'P 1'
#
loop_
_entity.id
_entity.type
_entity.pdbx_description
1 polymer ?
#
loop_
_entity_poly.entity_id
_entity_poly.type
_entity_poly.pdbx_seq_one_letter_code
_entity_poly.pdbx_strand_id
1 'polypeptide(L)' 'RHQLPKIAVIGEDGRMTAAAGKYAGQDRLECRKGIIAELEAAGLLEKTETHVHNVGHCYRCDSSVEPLIS' A
#
# COMPACT_ATOMS: atom_id res chain seq x y z
N ARG A 1 -2.88 2.49 24.17
CA ARG A 1 -2.04 3.30 23.25
C ARG A 1 -0.57 3.09 23.65
N HIS A 2 0.26 2.51 22.77
CA HIS A 2 1.62 2.03 23.12
C HIS A 2 2.78 2.90 22.60
N GLN A 3 2.50 4.12 22.13
CA GLN A 3 3.53 5.09 21.70
C GLN A 3 4.50 4.56 20.62
N LEU A 4 3.99 3.71 19.72
CA LEU A 4 4.78 3.21 18.59
C LEU A 4 5.08 4.33 17.58
N PRO A 5 6.24 4.28 16.91
CA PRO A 5 6.59 5.24 15.86
C PRO A 5 5.59 5.14 14.70
N LYS A 6 5.22 6.30 14.15
CA LYS A 6 4.39 6.37 12.95
C LYS A 6 5.30 6.40 11.73
N ILE A 7 5.21 5.41 10.85
CA ILE A 7 6.04 5.31 9.64
C ILE A 7 5.12 5.45 8.42
N ALA A 8 5.38 6.45 7.57
CA ALA A 8 4.67 6.66 6.32
C ALA A 8 5.46 6.06 5.15
N VAL A 9 4.92 4.99 4.56
CA VAL A 9 5.55 4.29 3.42
C VAL A 9 5.02 4.73 2.05
N ILE A 10 3.89 5.44 2.02
CA ILE A 10 3.29 6.04 0.82
C ILE A 10 3.33 7.56 0.98
N GLY A 11 3.83 8.26 -0.03
CA GLY A 11 3.89 9.72 -0.09
C GLY A 11 2.59 10.35 -0.57
N GLU A 12 2.51 11.68 -0.50
CA GLU A 12 1.33 12.45 -0.94
C GLU A 12 1.07 12.35 -2.45
N ASP A 13 2.08 11.97 -3.21
CA ASP A 13 2.03 11.74 -4.66
C ASP A 13 1.59 10.30 -5.02
N GLY A 14 1.26 9.48 -4.03
CA GLY A 14 0.87 8.08 -4.22
C GLY A 14 2.04 7.14 -4.53
N ARG A 15 3.29 7.63 -4.44
CA ARG A 15 4.49 6.82 -4.64
C ARG A 15 5.04 6.32 -3.32
N MET A 16 5.76 5.21 -3.39
CA MET A 16 6.41 4.63 -2.22
C MET A 16 7.59 5.50 -1.77
N THR A 17 7.69 5.78 -0.46
CA THR A 17 8.77 6.58 0.13
C THR A 17 10.05 5.75 0.33
N ALA A 18 11.14 6.38 0.77
CA ALA A 18 12.37 5.67 1.13
C ALA A 18 12.16 4.60 2.22
N ALA A 19 11.14 4.74 3.07
CA ALA A 19 10.79 3.75 4.08
C ALA A 19 10.28 2.42 3.49
N ALA A 20 9.87 2.40 2.22
CA ALA A 20 9.45 1.20 1.51
C ALA A 20 10.63 0.34 0.98
N GLY A 21 11.87 0.76 1.23
CA GLY A 21 13.07 0.01 0.85
C GLY A 21 13.17 -0.16 -0.67
N LYS A 22 13.23 -1.41 -1.14
CA LYS A 22 13.40 -1.75 -2.57
C LYS A 22 12.28 -1.24 -3.48
N TYR A 23 11.12 -0.90 -2.94
CA TYR A 23 10.00 -0.37 -3.70
C TYR A 23 9.97 1.16 -3.74
N ALA A 24 10.93 1.85 -3.11
CA ALA A 24 10.99 3.30 -3.10
C ALA A 24 10.92 3.88 -4.53
N GLY A 25 10.06 4.89 -4.72
CA GLY A 25 9.82 5.57 -6.00
C GLY A 25 8.80 4.91 -6.93
N GLN A 26 8.40 3.67 -6.66
CA GLN A 26 7.36 2.98 -7.44
C GLN A 26 5.96 3.51 -7.12
N ASP A 27 5.03 3.33 -8.06
CA ASP A 27 3.60 3.54 -7.80
C ASP A 27 3.07 2.47 -6.84
N ARG A 28 2.15 2.84 -5.95
CA ARG A 28 1.54 1.93 -4.96
C ARG A 28 0.93 0.66 -5.58
N LEU A 29 0.35 0.75 -6.79
CA LEU A 29 -0.31 -0.37 -7.46
C LEU A 29 0.71 -1.32 -8.10
N GLU A 30 1.82 -0.78 -8.60
CA GLU A 30 2.95 -1.57 -9.12
C GLU A 30 3.65 -2.30 -7.97
N CYS A 31 3.95 -1.57 -6.89
CA CYS A 31 4.52 -2.11 -5.66
C CYS A 31 3.69 -3.28 -5.11
N ARG A 32 2.35 -3.16 -5.10
CA ARG A 32 1.44 -4.23 -4.65
C ARG A 32 1.64 -5.53 -5.44
N LYS A 33 1.77 -5.46 -6.77
CA LYS A 33 1.97 -6.66 -7.61
C LYS A 33 3.33 -7.31 -7.32
N GLY A 34 4.37 -6.49 -7.16
CA GLY A 34 5.73 -6.97 -6.84
C GLY A 34 5.80 -7.66 -5.47
N ILE A 35 5.12 -7.11 -4.47
CA ILE A 35 5.08 -7.69 -3.12
C ILE A 35 4.38 -9.06 -3.12
N ILE A 36 3.26 -9.19 -3.83
CA ILE A 36 2.52 -10.46 -3.90
C ILE A 36 3.41 -11.55 -4.49
N ALA A 37 4.07 -11.28 -5.62
CA ALA A 37 4.96 -12.24 -6.28
C ALA A 37 6.12 -12.67 -5.38
N GLU A 38 6.66 -11.77 -4.56
CA GLU A 38 7.73 -12.10 -3.62
C GLU A 38 7.23 -12.93 -2.44
N LEU A 39 6.07 -12.60 -1.89
CA LEU A 39 5.46 -13.38 -0.81
C LEU A 39 5.14 -14.80 -1.28
N GLU A 40 4.69 -14.97 -2.53
CA GLU A 40 4.51 -16.28 -3.17
C GLU A 40 5.83 -17.02 -3.32
N ALA A 41 6.87 -16.37 -3.86
CA ALA A 41 8.19 -16.98 -4.06
C ALA A 41 8.86 -17.38 -2.73
N ALA A 42 8.63 -16.62 -1.66
CA ALA A 42 9.14 -16.91 -0.33
C ALA A 42 8.30 -17.95 0.44
N GLY A 43 7.17 -18.39 -0.10
CA GLY A 43 6.24 -19.29 0.60
C GLY A 43 5.58 -18.66 1.83
N LEU A 44 5.50 -17.33 1.89
CA LEU A 44 4.91 -16.56 2.99
C LEU A 44 3.44 -16.17 2.74
N LEU A 45 2.91 -16.49 1.56
CA LEU A 45 1.51 -16.23 1.21
C LEU A 45 0.64 -17.45 1.51
N GLU A 46 -0.31 -17.31 2.45
CA GLU A 46 -1.22 -18.39 2.84
C GLU A 46 -2.42 -18.54 1.88
N LYS A 47 -3.06 -17.43 1.50
CA LYS A 47 -4.28 -17.44 0.69
C LYS A 47 -4.49 -16.11 -0.06
N THR A 48 -5.02 -16.20 -1.27
CA THR A 48 -5.53 -15.05 -2.04
C THR A 48 -6.99 -15.27 -2.39
N GLU A 49 -7.86 -14.30 -2.07
CA GLU A 49 -9.27 -14.34 -2.44
C GLU A 49 -9.82 -12.96 -2.79
N THR A 50 -10.84 -12.93 -3.64
CA THR A 50 -11.55 -11.69 -3.98
C THR A 50 -12.47 -11.30 -2.84
N HIS A 51 -12.29 -10.08 -2.32
CA HIS A 51 -13.10 -9.55 -1.22
C HIS A 51 -13.78 -8.23 -1.60
N VAL A 52 -15.11 -8.21 -1.51
CA VAL A 52 -15.90 -7.00 -1.72
C VAL A 52 -15.94 -6.20 -0.43
N HIS A 53 -15.44 -4.98 -0.48
CA HIS A 53 -15.41 -4.06 0.66
C HIS A 53 -15.63 -2.63 0.18
N ASN A 54 -16.01 -1.75 1.12
CA ASN A 54 -16.22 -0.34 0.84
C ASN A 54 -14.88 0.40 0.91
N VAL A 55 -14.50 1.04 -0.19
CA VAL A 55 -13.31 1.91 -0.28
C VAL A 55 -13.78 3.36 -0.40
N GLY A 56 -13.09 4.29 0.27
CA GLY A 56 -13.36 5.71 0.12
C GLY A 56 -12.88 6.20 -1.26
N HIS A 57 -13.77 6.82 -2.03
CA HIS A 57 -13.47 7.41 -3.33
C HIS A 57 -13.58 8.94 -3.27
N CYS A 58 -12.75 9.63 -4.06
CA CYS A 58 -12.82 11.08 -4.19
C CYS A 58 -14.10 11.47 -4.91
N TYR A 59 -14.93 12.33 -4.31
CA TYR A 59 -16.21 12.75 -4.90
C TYR A 59 -16.09 13.46 -6.26
N ARG A 60 -14.90 13.97 -6.62
CA ARG A 60 -14.67 14.72 -7.88
C ARG A 60 -14.16 13.85 -9.02
N CYS A 61 -13.19 13.00 -8.73
CA CYS A 61 -12.45 12.24 -9.75
C CYS A 61 -12.55 10.73 -9.56
N ASP A 62 -13.31 10.27 -8.56
CA ASP A 62 -13.57 8.87 -8.23
C ASP A 62 -12.33 8.02 -7.88
N SER A 63 -11.15 8.65 -7.80
CA SER A 63 -9.92 7.99 -7.39
C SER A 63 -10.02 7.49 -5.95
N SER A 64 -9.50 6.30 -5.67
CA SER A 64 -9.40 5.77 -4.30
C SER A 64 -8.59 6.73 -3.41
N VAL A 65 -9.15 7.11 -2.27
CA VAL A 65 -8.50 8.01 -1.31
C VAL A 65 -7.51 7.22 -0.46
N GLU A 66 -6.26 7.68 -0.45
CA GLU A 66 -5.20 7.12 0.40
C GLU A 66 -5.21 7.77 1.79
N PRO A 67 -5.25 7.00 2.88
CA PRO A 67 -5.16 7.55 4.23
C PRO A 67 -3.71 7.96 4.54
N LEU A 68 -3.50 9.25 4.76
CA LEU A 68 -2.22 9.79 5.21
C LEU A 68 -2.21 9.96 6.73
N ILE A 69 -1.02 9.80 7.32
CA ILE A 69 -0.80 10.04 8.74
C ILE A 69 -0.63 11.54 8.96
N SER A 70 -1.67 12.20 9.50
CA SER A 70 -1.61 13.57 10.03
C SER A 70 -1.43 13.62 11.54
#